data_AF-A0A167V9J2-F1
#
_entry.id   AF-A0A167V9J2-F1
#
_cell.length_a   1.000
_cell.length_b   1.000
_cell.length_c   1.000
_cell.angle_alpha   90.00
_cell.angle_beta   90.00
_cell.angle_gamma   90.00
#
_symmetry.space_group_name_H-M   'P 1'
#
loop_
_entity.id
_entity.type
_entity.pdbx_description
1 polymer ?
#
loop_
_entity_poly.entity_id
_entity_poly.type
_entity_poly.pdbx_seq_one_letter_code
_entity_poly.pdbx_strand_id
1 'polypeptide(L)'
;MASNIAAFFSQASRSPPPDWRAMPEIPLAEELTAAYPPKLPLNDFEARPQLRDQYLETQYLLHRYEATEPLRRAVSKLRARAGEEDINLDKVKLHRRIRALGFILAREGVGQRLGFEHVEKNDGPGSRSMPEYGTDSDEIEHLVPGTLIALSTDLFKTTCWTAVVAENEGLRLAVPFVDVF
;
A
#
# COMPACT_ATOMS: atom_id res chain seq x y z
N MET A 1 2.36 -4.91 -36.95
CA MET A 1 3.51 -4.43 -36.15
C MET A 1 3.72 -5.41 -35.00
N ALA A 2 4.67 -6.33 -35.14
CA ALA A 2 4.94 -7.35 -34.13
C ALA A 2 5.73 -6.72 -32.98
N SER A 3 5.10 -6.59 -31.81
CA SER A 3 5.73 -6.16 -30.57
C SER A 3 6.73 -7.21 -30.12
N ASN A 4 8.02 -6.85 -30.15
CA ASN A 4 9.12 -7.75 -29.88
C ASN A 4 9.21 -8.06 -28.37
N ILE A 5 8.51 -9.11 -27.93
CA ILE A 5 8.47 -9.59 -26.53
C ILE A 5 9.89 -9.80 -25.96
N ALA A 6 10.86 -10.16 -26.81
CA ALA A 6 12.26 -10.31 -26.42
C ALA A 6 12.90 -9.02 -25.89
N ALA A 7 12.43 -7.84 -26.34
CA ALA A 7 12.94 -6.54 -25.87
C ALA A 7 12.49 -6.21 -24.44
N PHE A 8 11.36 -6.76 -23.98
CA PHE A 8 10.88 -6.61 -22.61
C PHE A 8 11.84 -7.28 -21.61
N PHE A 9 12.39 -8.44 -21.99
CA PHE A 9 13.32 -9.19 -21.16
C PHE A 9 14.76 -8.66 -21.23
N SER A 10 15.19 -8.07 -22.35
CA SER A 10 16.62 -7.79 -22.61
C SER A 10 17.21 -6.50 -22.02
N GLN A 11 16.40 -5.61 -21.43
CA GLN A 11 16.96 -4.42 -20.77
C GLN A 11 17.64 -4.79 -19.44
N ALA A 12 18.92 -5.13 -19.48
CA ALA A 12 19.75 -5.29 -18.29
C ALA A 12 19.80 -3.95 -17.52
N SER A 13 19.30 -3.94 -16.29
CA SER A 13 19.55 -2.86 -15.35
C SER A 13 21.05 -2.78 -15.07
N ARG A 14 21.62 -1.56 -15.07
CA ARG A 14 23.07 -1.29 -14.94
C ARG A 14 23.67 -1.59 -13.56
N SER A 15 22.95 -2.27 -12.69
CA SER A 15 23.45 -2.79 -11.41
C SER A 15 22.83 -4.16 -11.16
N PRO A 16 23.58 -5.12 -10.57
CA PRO A 16 22.96 -6.33 -10.06
C PRO A 16 21.85 -5.92 -9.08
N PRO A 17 20.69 -6.59 -9.10
CA PRO A 17 19.68 -6.40 -8.06
C PRO A 17 20.36 -6.56 -6.69
N PRO A 18 19.97 -5.74 -5.69
CA PRO A 18 20.43 -5.98 -4.32
C PRO A 18 20.13 -7.43 -3.94
N ASP A 19 21.03 -8.06 -3.18
CA ASP A 19 20.80 -9.41 -2.64
C ASP A 19 19.42 -9.43 -1.98
N TRP A 20 18.56 -10.38 -2.39
CA TRP A 20 17.18 -10.46 -1.93
C TRP A 20 17.09 -10.58 -0.41
N ARG A 21 18.13 -11.11 0.23
CA ARG A 21 18.29 -11.23 1.69
C ARG A 21 18.54 -9.90 2.39
N ALA A 22 19.02 -8.90 1.68
CA ALA A 22 19.28 -7.56 2.19
C ALA A 22 18.13 -6.58 1.88
N MET A 23 17.11 -7.02 1.15
CA MET A 23 15.94 -6.21 0.88
C MET A 23 15.09 -6.07 2.16
N PRO A 24 14.59 -4.87 2.48
CA PRO A 24 13.72 -4.67 3.63
C PRO A 24 12.40 -5.42 3.44
N GLU A 25 11.82 -5.93 4.52
CA GLU A 25 10.54 -6.66 4.50
C GLU A 25 9.40 -5.77 4.00
N ILE A 26 9.40 -4.51 4.40
CA ILE A 26 8.44 -3.49 3.95
C ILE A 26 8.93 -2.92 2.60
N PRO A 27 8.05 -2.77 1.59
CA PRO A 27 8.41 -2.14 0.33
C PRO A 27 8.86 -0.69 0.53
N LEU A 28 9.85 -0.29 -0.26
CA LEU A 28 10.29 1.09 -0.31
C LEU A 28 9.28 1.94 -1.08
N ALA A 29 9.24 3.23 -0.75
CA ALA A 29 8.44 4.22 -1.50
C ALA A 29 8.77 4.24 -3.00
N GLU A 30 10.03 3.99 -3.35
CA GLU A 30 10.50 3.90 -4.74
C GLU A 30 9.84 2.73 -5.50
N GLU A 31 9.61 1.60 -4.82
CA GLU A 31 8.94 0.44 -5.40
C GLU A 31 7.47 0.74 -5.73
N LEU A 32 6.78 1.49 -4.86
CA LEU A 32 5.38 1.87 -5.04
C LEU A 32 5.19 3.00 -6.06
N THR A 33 6.19 3.86 -6.22
CA THR A 33 6.15 4.99 -7.16
C THR A 33 6.77 4.68 -8.52
N ALA A 34 7.34 3.49 -8.70
CA ALA A 34 7.92 3.03 -9.96
C ALA A 34 6.89 2.99 -11.10
N ALA A 35 7.27 3.58 -12.24
CA ALA A 35 6.42 3.65 -13.43
C ALA A 35 6.11 2.26 -14.02
N TYR A 36 7.06 1.34 -13.91
CA TYR A 36 6.97 -0.01 -14.45
C TYR A 36 7.10 -1.05 -13.34
N PRO A 37 6.40 -2.19 -13.44
CA PRO A 37 6.59 -3.29 -12.49
C PRO A 37 8.01 -3.84 -12.55
N PRO A 38 8.52 -4.42 -11.45
CA PRO A 38 9.81 -5.09 -11.45
C PRO A 38 9.80 -6.29 -12.42
N LYS A 39 10.97 -6.65 -12.92
CA LYS A 39 11.14 -7.87 -13.72
C LYS A 39 11.02 -9.09 -12.80
N LEU A 40 10.06 -9.95 -13.08
CA LEU A 40 9.82 -11.14 -12.28
C LEU A 40 10.69 -12.31 -12.73
N PRO A 41 11.22 -13.11 -11.80
CA PRO A 41 11.90 -14.35 -12.13
C PRO A 41 10.91 -15.36 -12.72
N LEU A 42 11.40 -16.23 -13.60
CA LEU A 42 10.62 -17.35 -14.12
C LEU A 42 10.59 -18.45 -13.05
N ASN A 43 9.41 -18.83 -12.60
CA ASN A 43 9.25 -19.98 -11.71
C ASN A 43 9.18 -21.27 -12.56
N ASP A 44 10.34 -21.84 -12.85
CA ASP A 44 10.43 -23.09 -13.61
C ASP A 44 10.22 -24.29 -12.68
N PHE A 45 8.99 -24.81 -12.65
CA PHE A 45 8.61 -25.97 -11.85
C PHE A 45 9.06 -27.31 -12.46
N GLU A 46 9.44 -27.33 -13.75
CA GLU A 46 9.70 -28.56 -14.49
C GLU A 46 11.20 -28.85 -14.69
N ALA A 47 12.08 -27.83 -14.61
CA ALA A 47 13.50 -27.99 -14.87
C ALA A 47 14.40 -28.06 -13.63
N ARG A 48 15.06 -29.22 -13.46
CA ARG A 48 16.24 -29.52 -12.59
C ARG A 48 16.03 -29.32 -11.08
N PRO A 49 16.85 -29.96 -10.23
CA PRO A 49 16.94 -29.53 -8.84
C PRO A 49 17.44 -28.07 -8.81
N GLN A 50 16.52 -27.12 -8.60
CA GLN A 50 16.89 -25.74 -8.29
C GLN A 50 17.75 -25.77 -7.03
N LEU A 51 18.83 -24.99 -7.03
CA LEU A 51 19.56 -24.76 -5.79
C LEU A 51 18.60 -24.10 -4.80
N ARG A 52 18.60 -24.55 -3.54
CA ARG A 52 17.70 -24.05 -2.48
C ARG A 52 17.59 -22.52 -2.48
N ASP A 53 18.72 -21.84 -2.63
CA ASP A 53 18.79 -20.38 -2.63
C ASP A 53 18.07 -19.74 -3.83
N GLN A 54 18.18 -20.34 -5.02
CA GLN A 54 17.50 -19.85 -6.23
C GLN A 54 15.98 -20.00 -6.10
N TYR A 55 15.53 -21.10 -5.52
CA TYR A 55 14.12 -21.32 -5.25
C TYR A 55 13.58 -20.28 -4.26
N LEU A 56 14.27 -20.07 -3.15
CA LEU A 56 13.85 -19.09 -2.12
C LEU A 56 13.87 -17.66 -2.64
N GLU A 57 14.89 -17.28 -3.41
CA GLU A 57 14.94 -15.99 -4.10
C GLU A 57 13.75 -15.79 -5.03
N THR A 58 13.44 -16.81 -5.85
CA THR A 58 12.31 -16.78 -6.79
C THR A 58 10.99 -16.61 -6.05
N GLN A 59 10.74 -17.41 -5.00
CA GLN A 59 9.51 -17.29 -4.20
C GLN A 59 9.42 -15.93 -3.50
N TYR A 60 10.52 -15.44 -2.92
CA TYR A 60 10.56 -14.14 -2.25
C TYR A 60 10.17 -13.00 -3.19
N LEU A 61 10.78 -12.94 -4.39
CA LEU A 61 10.50 -11.89 -5.35
C LEU A 61 9.06 -11.94 -5.88
N LEU A 62 8.51 -13.15 -6.09
CA LEU A 62 7.14 -13.33 -6.54
C LEU A 62 6.13 -12.90 -5.46
N HIS A 63 6.32 -13.31 -4.21
CA HIS A 63 5.45 -12.90 -3.11
C HIS A 63 5.53 -11.40 -2.83
N ARG A 64 6.73 -10.82 -2.88
CA ARG A 64 6.90 -9.37 -2.77
C ARG A 64 6.14 -8.64 -3.86
N TYR A 65 6.24 -9.09 -5.11
CA TYR A 65 5.48 -8.52 -6.21
C TYR A 65 3.97 -8.64 -6.00
N GLU A 66 3.48 -9.79 -5.59
CA GLU A 66 2.05 -10.02 -5.32
C GLU A 66 1.51 -9.07 -4.24
N ALA A 67 2.28 -8.85 -3.17
CA ALA A 67 1.92 -7.95 -2.08
C ALA A 67 1.96 -6.46 -2.49
N THR A 68 2.88 -6.07 -3.37
CA THR A 68 3.17 -4.65 -3.67
C THR A 68 2.47 -4.11 -4.90
N GLU A 69 2.27 -4.94 -5.93
CA GLU A 69 1.75 -4.53 -7.22
C GLU A 69 0.35 -3.89 -7.17
N PRO A 70 -0.63 -4.38 -6.36
CA PRO A 70 -1.93 -3.72 -6.25
C PRO A 70 -1.81 -2.26 -5.79
N LEU A 71 -0.94 -2.00 -4.80
CA LEU A 71 -0.72 -0.69 -4.24
C LEU A 71 0.05 0.22 -5.22
N ARG A 72 1.09 -0.30 -5.88
CA ARG A 72 1.83 0.42 -6.95
C ARG A 72 0.91 0.86 -8.09
N ARG A 73 0.01 -0.03 -8.53
CA ARG A 73 -0.99 0.30 -9.57
C ARG A 73 -1.95 1.39 -9.09
N ALA A 74 -2.42 1.31 -7.85
CA ALA A 74 -3.30 2.32 -7.29
C ALA A 74 -2.61 3.69 -7.21
N VAL A 75 -1.37 3.74 -6.71
CA VAL A 75 -0.54 4.95 -6.68
C VAL A 75 -0.35 5.51 -8.10
N SER A 76 -0.03 4.66 -9.07
CA SER A 76 0.15 5.08 -10.47
C SER A 76 -1.14 5.67 -11.07
N LYS A 77 -2.30 5.05 -10.81
CA LYS A 77 -3.62 5.56 -11.23
C LYS A 77 -3.91 6.93 -10.59
N LEU A 78 -3.65 7.07 -9.29
CA LEU A 78 -3.85 8.33 -8.55
C LEU A 78 -2.97 9.46 -9.09
N ARG A 79 -1.70 9.17 -9.40
CA ARG A 79 -0.77 10.15 -9.98
C ARG A 79 -1.22 10.62 -11.36
N ALA A 80 -1.69 9.69 -12.20
CA ALA A 80 -2.14 9.99 -13.56
C ALA A 80 -3.44 10.81 -13.60
N ARG A 81 -4.31 10.65 -12.59
CA ARG A 81 -5.64 11.27 -12.50
C ARG A 81 -5.77 12.24 -11.33
N ALA A 82 -4.68 12.92 -10.99
CA ALA A 82 -4.65 13.84 -9.86
C ALA A 82 -5.70 14.96 -10.05
N GLY A 83 -6.81 14.87 -9.32
CA GLY A 83 -7.93 15.82 -9.40
C GLY A 83 -9.30 15.19 -9.72
N GLU A 84 -9.35 13.92 -10.12
CA GLU A 84 -10.64 13.20 -10.25
C GLU A 84 -11.16 12.78 -8.86
N GLU A 85 -12.42 13.09 -8.56
CA GLU A 85 -13.03 12.75 -7.28
C GLU A 85 -13.34 11.25 -7.16
N ASP A 86 -13.67 10.60 -8.29
CA ASP A 86 -14.16 9.22 -8.34
C ASP A 86 -13.20 8.32 -9.14
N ILE A 87 -12.10 7.92 -8.49
CA ILE A 87 -11.10 7.03 -9.07
C ILE A 87 -11.38 5.62 -8.56
N ASN A 88 -11.85 4.74 -9.44
CA ASN A 88 -12.01 3.34 -9.09
C ASN A 88 -10.65 2.63 -8.96
N LEU A 89 -10.34 2.26 -7.72
CA LEU A 89 -9.12 1.55 -7.34
C LEU A 89 -9.45 0.11 -6.96
N ASP A 90 -9.76 -0.72 -7.97
CA ASP A 90 -10.14 -2.15 -7.88
C ASP A 90 -9.91 -2.89 -6.54
N LYS A 91 -8.66 -2.96 -6.07
CA LYS A 91 -8.23 -3.73 -4.89
C LYS A 91 -7.74 -2.88 -3.71
N VAL A 92 -7.80 -1.55 -3.80
CA VAL A 92 -7.19 -0.63 -2.82
C VAL A 92 -8.21 0.42 -2.42
N LYS A 93 -8.38 0.63 -1.11
CA LYS A 93 -9.24 1.69 -0.60
C LYS A 93 -8.46 2.99 -0.46
N LEU A 94 -9.06 4.10 -0.92
CA LEU A 94 -8.49 5.43 -0.79
C LEU A 94 -9.14 6.14 0.39
N HIS A 95 -8.34 6.43 1.42
CA HIS A 95 -8.76 7.27 2.53
C HIS A 95 -8.23 8.69 2.32
N ARG A 96 -9.14 9.68 2.35
CA ARG A 96 -8.81 11.10 2.24
C ARG A 96 -8.90 11.75 3.63
N ARG A 97 -8.27 12.92 3.79
CA ARG A 97 -8.31 13.72 5.03
C ARG A 97 -7.81 12.94 6.26
N ILE A 98 -6.66 12.30 6.10
CA ILE A 98 -5.92 11.68 7.20
C ILE A 98 -4.95 12.72 7.78
N ARG A 99 -4.83 12.76 9.10
CA ARG A 99 -3.87 13.61 9.81
C ARG A 99 -3.04 12.81 10.80
N ALA A 100 -1.76 13.15 10.90
CA ALA A 100 -0.91 12.63 11.99
C ALA A 100 -1.34 13.28 13.31
N LEU A 101 -1.78 12.47 14.27
CA LEU A 101 -2.22 12.92 15.59
C LEU A 101 -1.10 12.92 16.63
N GLY A 102 -0.13 12.02 16.48
CA GLY A 102 0.97 11.89 17.43
C GLY A 102 1.84 10.67 17.15
N PHE A 103 2.78 10.43 18.06
CA PHE A 103 3.71 9.30 18.02
C PHE A 103 3.52 8.43 19.25
N ILE A 104 3.69 7.13 19.07
CA ILE A 104 3.66 6.12 20.13
C ILE A 104 5.06 5.55 20.23
N LEU A 105 5.66 5.60 21.42
CA LEU A 105 6.97 5.02 21.66
C LEU A 105 6.78 3.64 22.30
N ALA A 106 7.08 2.59 21.54
CA ALA A 106 7.08 1.21 21.99
C ALA A 106 8.52 0.70 22.17
N ARG A 107 8.67 -0.45 22.80
CA ARG A 107 9.98 -1.09 22.95
C ARG A 107 10.54 -1.54 21.60
N GLU A 108 9.67 -1.92 20.66
CA GLU A 108 10.05 -2.34 19.31
C GLU A 108 10.30 -1.16 18.36
N GLY A 109 9.89 0.07 18.69
CA GLY A 109 10.10 1.23 17.82
C GLY A 109 9.15 2.41 18.07
N VAL A 110 9.11 3.30 17.08
CA VAL A 110 8.21 4.46 17.06
C VAL A 110 7.05 4.14 16.12
N GLY A 111 5.83 4.15 16.64
CA GLY A 111 4.62 4.16 15.83
C GLY A 111 4.09 5.58 15.64
N GLN A 112 3.26 5.78 14.62
CA GLN A 112 2.54 7.01 14.37
C GLN A 112 1.04 6.76 14.44
N ARG A 113 0.32 7.66 15.11
CA ARG A 113 -1.14 7.64 15.15
C ARG A 113 -1.70 8.47 14.00
N LEU A 114 -2.50 7.84 13.15
CA LEU A 114 -3.19 8.48 12.04
C LEU A 114 -4.67 8.60 12.38
N GLY A 115 -5.17 9.84 12.45
CA GLY A 115 -6.58 10.14 12.66
C GLY A 115 -7.30 10.34 11.33
N PHE A 116 -8.54 9.86 11.26
CA PHE A 116 -9.44 10.10 10.14
C PHE A 116 -10.38 11.24 10.50
N GLU A 117 -10.55 12.20 9.59
CA GLU A 117 -11.58 13.22 9.76
C GLU A 117 -12.95 12.60 9.52
N HIS A 118 -13.79 12.60 10.56
CA HIS A 118 -15.19 12.25 10.42
C HIS A 118 -15.87 13.36 9.63
N VAL A 119 -16.40 13.03 8.45
CA VAL A 119 -17.35 13.91 7.79
C VAL A 119 -18.66 13.71 8.52
N GLU A 120 -18.93 14.55 9.53
CA GLU A 120 -20.32 14.73 9.97
C GLU A 120 -21.09 15.15 8.71
N LYS A 121 -21.96 14.26 8.20
CA LYS A 121 -23.01 14.72 7.29
C LYS A 121 -23.77 15.77 8.08
N ASN A 122 -23.70 17.02 7.61
CA ASN A 122 -24.54 18.12 8.06
C ASN A 122 -26.01 17.77 7.77
N ASP A 123 -26.58 16.88 8.56
CA ASP A 123 -28.03 16.78 8.67
C ASP A 123 -28.43 17.96 9.56
N GLY A 124 -29.16 18.91 8.97
CA GLY A 124 -29.47 20.20 9.58
C GLY A 124 -30.10 20.14 10.98
N PRO A 125 -30.26 21.30 11.64
CA PRO A 125 -30.67 21.37 13.04
C PRO A 125 -32.09 20.80 13.22
N GLY A 126 -32.18 19.54 13.65
CA GLY A 126 -33.46 18.87 13.88
C GLY A 126 -33.45 17.35 13.72
N SER A 127 -32.45 16.75 13.07
CA SER A 127 -32.41 15.28 12.97
C SER A 127 -31.79 14.67 14.24
N ARG A 128 -32.65 14.28 15.18
CA ARG A 128 -32.32 13.23 16.17
C ARG A 128 -32.42 11.88 15.48
N SER A 129 -31.54 11.62 14.52
CA SER A 129 -31.26 10.25 14.09
C SER A 129 -30.25 9.69 15.09
N MET A 130 -30.70 8.73 15.91
CA MET A 130 -29.80 7.73 16.46
C MET A 130 -28.91 7.23 15.32
N PRO A 131 -27.58 7.04 15.52
CA PRO A 131 -26.72 6.64 14.43
C PRO A 131 -27.18 5.25 13.95
N GLU A 132 -27.90 5.23 12.82
CA GLU A 132 -28.11 4.01 12.07
C GLU A 132 -26.73 3.56 11.60
N TYR A 133 -26.31 2.40 12.07
CA TYR A 133 -25.13 1.69 11.60
C TYR A 133 -25.20 1.59 10.07
N GLY A 134 -24.27 2.24 9.39
CA GLY A 134 -24.21 2.37 7.93
C GLY A 134 -24.17 3.84 7.56
N THR A 135 -23.02 4.43 7.27
CA THR A 135 -22.53 4.37 5.87
C THR A 135 -21.00 4.44 5.72
N ASP A 136 -20.18 4.70 6.75
CA ASP A 136 -18.72 4.91 6.56
C ASP A 136 -17.80 3.99 7.39
N SER A 137 -18.36 3.08 8.20
CA SER A 137 -17.58 2.12 9.01
C SER A 137 -16.90 1.05 8.16
N ASP A 138 -17.60 0.54 7.15
CA ASP A 138 -17.15 -0.58 6.30
C ASP A 138 -15.94 -0.21 5.43
N GLU A 139 -15.73 1.09 5.17
CA GLU A 139 -14.56 1.58 4.44
C GLU A 139 -13.28 1.45 5.27
N ILE A 140 -13.37 1.72 6.57
CA ILE A 140 -12.23 1.80 7.48
C ILE A 140 -11.92 0.43 8.11
N GLU A 141 -12.88 -0.49 8.12
CA GLU A 141 -12.73 -1.87 8.65
C GLU A 141 -11.64 -2.72 7.98
N HIS A 142 -11.07 -2.28 6.86
CA HIS A 142 -10.05 -3.02 6.11
C HIS A 142 -8.61 -2.72 6.58
N LEU A 143 -8.46 -1.76 7.49
CA LEU A 143 -7.19 -1.45 8.15
C LEU A 143 -6.97 -2.40 9.33
N VAL A 144 -6.71 -3.67 9.03
CA VAL A 144 -6.35 -4.68 10.03
C VAL A 144 -4.84 -4.69 10.28
N PRO A 145 -4.37 -5.16 11.45
CA PRO A 145 -2.94 -5.31 11.70
C PRO A 145 -2.24 -6.10 10.60
N GLY A 146 -1.10 -5.59 10.13
CA GLY A 146 -0.36 -6.14 8.99
C GLY A 146 -0.77 -5.60 7.63
N THR A 147 -1.84 -4.80 7.52
CA THR A 147 -2.20 -4.13 6.27
C THR A 147 -1.12 -3.13 5.87
N LEU A 148 -0.57 -3.30 4.67
CA LEU A 148 0.37 -2.35 4.05
C LEU A 148 -0.38 -1.11 3.55
N ILE A 149 0.10 0.06 3.93
CA ILE A 149 -0.46 1.35 3.51
C ILE A 149 0.59 2.23 2.82
N ALA A 150 0.12 3.04 1.87
CA ALA A 150 0.91 4.09 1.25
C ALA A 150 0.32 5.45 1.60
N LEU A 151 1.16 6.35 2.10
CA LEU A 151 0.79 7.67 2.57
C LEU A 151 1.43 8.73 1.69
N SER A 152 0.71 9.84 1.50
CA SER A 152 1.18 10.97 0.72
C SER A 152 0.47 12.24 1.15
N THR A 153 1.17 13.37 1.06
CA THR A 153 0.59 14.72 1.24
C THR A 153 0.20 15.38 -0.09
N ASP A 154 0.72 14.90 -1.22
CA ASP A 154 0.62 15.58 -2.52
C ASP A 154 0.15 14.66 -3.67
N LEU A 155 -0.70 13.68 -3.36
CA LEU A 155 -1.19 12.67 -4.30
C LEU A 155 -0.07 11.88 -5.00
N PHE A 156 0.96 11.51 -4.24
CA PHE A 156 2.12 10.71 -4.64
C PHE A 156 2.96 11.35 -5.75
N LYS A 157 2.91 12.68 -5.91
CA LYS A 157 3.72 13.40 -6.90
C LYS A 157 5.18 13.41 -6.47
N THR A 158 5.44 13.81 -5.23
CA THR A 158 6.77 13.91 -4.62
C THR A 158 6.86 13.13 -3.31
N THR A 159 5.76 13.00 -2.56
CA THR A 159 5.77 12.30 -1.26
C THR A 159 5.15 10.92 -1.36
N CYS A 160 5.87 9.90 -0.90
CA CYS A 160 5.34 8.56 -0.71
C CYS A 160 6.04 7.97 0.51
N TRP A 161 5.26 7.60 1.51
CA TRP A 161 5.73 6.85 2.66
C TRP A 161 5.00 5.52 2.71
N THR A 162 5.71 4.48 3.11
CA THR A 162 5.15 3.16 3.37
C THR A 162 5.06 2.96 4.86
N ALA A 163 3.95 2.38 5.29
CA ALA A 163 3.71 2.06 6.69
C ALA A 163 2.88 0.79 6.77
N VAL A 164 2.85 0.18 7.95
CA VAL A 164 2.06 -1.02 8.23
C VAL A 164 1.16 -0.76 9.42
N VAL A 165 -0.11 -1.16 9.32
CA VAL A 165 -1.05 -1.06 10.44
C VAL A 165 -0.56 -1.92 11.60
N ALA A 166 -0.32 -1.29 12.75
CA ALA A 166 0.07 -1.92 13.99
C ALA A 166 -1.17 -2.36 14.79
N GLU A 167 -2.10 -1.42 14.98
CA GLU A 167 -3.30 -1.60 15.80
C GLU A 167 -4.46 -0.78 15.23
N ASN A 168 -5.68 -1.34 15.33
CA ASN A 168 -6.87 -0.78 14.71
C ASN A 168 -8.09 -0.67 15.66
N GLU A 169 -7.90 -0.83 16.97
CA GLU A 169 -9.00 -0.69 17.95
C GLU A 169 -9.60 0.72 17.94
N GLY A 170 -8.76 1.73 17.66
CA GLY A 170 -9.15 3.14 17.58
C GLY A 170 -10.16 3.47 16.49
N LEU A 171 -10.39 2.57 15.53
CA LEU A 171 -11.36 2.78 14.45
C LEU A 171 -12.81 2.80 14.94
N ARG A 172 -13.09 2.20 16.10
CA ARG A 172 -14.44 2.11 16.69
C ARG A 172 -14.82 3.31 17.56
N LEU A 173 -13.90 4.25 17.74
CA LEU A 173 -14.10 5.43 18.58
C LEU A 173 -14.80 6.55 17.82
N ALA A 174 -15.43 7.48 18.55
CA ALA A 174 -16.10 8.64 17.97
C ALA A 174 -15.18 9.50 17.08
N VAL A 175 -13.88 9.54 17.41
CA VAL A 175 -12.84 10.09 16.54
C VAL A 175 -11.94 8.92 16.11
N PRO A 176 -12.13 8.37 14.90
CA PRO A 176 -11.44 7.17 14.47
C PRO A 176 -9.94 7.42 14.24
N PHE A 177 -9.11 6.48 14.70
CA PHE A 177 -7.67 6.48 14.42
C PHE A 177 -7.11 5.07 14.26
N VAL A 178 -5.97 4.97 13.58
CA VAL A 178 -5.17 3.76 13.44
C VAL A 178 -3.73 4.05 13.84
N ASP A 179 -3.06 3.08 14.44
CA ASP A 179 -1.65 3.18 14.77
C ASP A 179 -0.83 2.39 13.74
N VAL A 180 0.26 2.98 13.27
CA VAL A 180 1.08 2.44 12.17
C VAL A 180 2.57 2.49 12.51
N PHE A 181 3.36 1.57 11.94
CA PHE A 181 4.83 1.59 11.96
C PHE A 181 5.39 2.17 10.67
#